data_AF-A0A534EPA4-F1
#
_entry.id   AF-A0A534EPA4-F1
#
_cell.length_a   1.000
_cell.length_b   1.000
_cell.length_c   1.000
_cell.angle_alpha   90.00
_cell.angle_beta   90.00
_cell.angle_gamma   90.00
#
_symmetry.space_group_name_H-M   'P 1'
#
loop_
_entity.id
_entity.type
_entity.pdbx_description
1 polymer ?
#
loop_
_entity_poly.entity_id
_entity_poly.type
_entity_poly.pdbx_seq_one_letter_code
_entity_poly.pdbx_strand_id
1 'polypeptide(L)'
;MHSLAWIVVAVAQAISVQPPVTFLTGAELLRAIEGAPEETPGQPGLYSLRLSATSEYPVIGIRRTRPGRSELHTNFTDVWYVLQGHATFVTGGAVVDGIETQPGEIRGHAISGGDTRHLKNGDFAVVPASVPHWISEIEGKEFLYIVVKVPSTTQQRR
;
A
#
# COMPACT_ATOMS: atom_id res chain seq x y z
N MET A 1 -11.98 47.13 45.18
CA MET A 1 -12.29 45.90 44.41
C MET A 1 -11.23 45.79 43.32
N HIS A 2 -10.21 44.95 43.52
CA HIS A 2 -9.07 44.82 42.60
C HIS A 2 -9.41 43.85 41.47
N SER A 3 -9.38 44.33 40.22
CA SER A 3 -9.54 43.46 39.05
C SER A 3 -8.17 42.96 38.61
N LEU A 4 -7.98 41.63 38.61
CA LEU A 4 -6.80 40.95 38.08
C LEU A 4 -7.06 40.61 36.61
N ALA A 5 -6.20 41.10 35.71
CA ALA A 5 -6.21 40.76 34.30
C ALA A 5 -5.47 39.43 34.08
N TRP A 6 -6.13 38.46 33.45
CA TRP A 6 -5.53 37.20 33.02
C TRP A 6 -4.94 37.36 31.62
N ILE A 7 -3.63 37.15 31.48
CA ILE A 7 -2.96 37.09 30.19
C ILE A 7 -3.17 35.67 29.62
N VAL A 8 -3.89 35.58 28.50
CA VAL A 8 -3.95 34.35 27.69
C VAL A 8 -2.76 34.35 26.74
N VAL A 9 -1.81 33.42 26.95
CA VAL A 9 -0.74 33.16 25.97
C VAL A 9 -1.29 32.19 24.94
N ALA A 10 -1.56 32.68 23.73
CA ALA A 10 -1.91 31.84 22.59
C ALA A 10 -0.64 31.21 22.00
N VAL A 11 -0.53 29.89 22.06
CA VAL A 11 0.51 29.14 21.35
C VAL A 11 0.05 28.97 19.90
N ALA A 12 0.67 29.69 18.98
CA ALA A 12 0.41 29.53 17.55
C ALA A 12 0.95 28.16 17.09
N GLN A 13 0.06 27.25 16.69
CA GLN A 13 0.46 26.04 15.99
C GLN A 13 0.89 26.41 14.57
N ALA A 14 2.13 26.08 14.21
CA ALA A 14 2.61 26.24 12.85
C ALA A 14 1.87 25.24 11.93
N ILE A 15 1.12 25.76 10.96
CA ILE A 15 0.48 24.95 9.93
C ILE A 15 1.59 24.42 9.02
N SER A 16 1.80 23.09 9.00
CA SER A 16 2.72 22.46 8.07
C SER A 16 2.11 22.50 6.66
N VAL A 17 2.58 23.41 5.82
CA VAL A 17 2.22 23.40 4.39
C VAL A 17 2.95 22.23 3.74
N GLN A 18 2.20 21.19 3.37
CA GLN A 18 2.75 20.10 2.55
C GLN A 18 3.17 20.67 1.18
N PRO A 19 4.34 20.28 0.63
CA PRO A 19 4.77 20.75 -0.67
C PRO A 19 3.74 20.35 -1.74
N PRO A 20 3.55 21.17 -2.80
CA PRO A 20 2.54 20.91 -3.83
C PRO A 20 2.84 19.64 -4.66
N VAL A 21 4.08 19.16 -4.64
CA VAL A 21 4.55 18.00 -5.39
C VAL A 21 5.43 17.14 -4.48
N THR A 22 5.13 15.84 -4.42
CA THR A 22 6.10 14.87 -3.92
C THR A 22 7.05 14.52 -5.07
N PHE A 23 8.33 14.84 -4.91
CA PHE A 23 9.38 14.47 -5.85
C PHE A 23 10.46 13.67 -5.12
N LEU A 24 10.80 12.49 -5.64
CA LEU A 24 11.90 11.66 -5.18
C LEU A 24 12.69 11.21 -6.41
N THR A 25 14.01 11.32 -6.37
CA THR A 25 14.86 10.60 -7.33
C THR A 25 14.66 9.08 -7.16
N GLY A 26 15.01 8.29 -8.17
CA GLY A 26 14.90 6.83 -8.07
C GLY A 26 15.65 6.26 -6.86
N ALA A 27 16.83 6.81 -6.53
CA ALA A 27 17.62 6.40 -5.38
C ALA A 27 17.01 6.84 -4.03
N GLU A 28 16.31 7.97 -3.96
CA GLU A 28 15.57 8.38 -2.76
C GLU A 28 14.32 7.55 -2.56
N LEU A 29 13.60 7.25 -3.63
CA LEU A 29 12.43 6.38 -3.62
C LEU A 29 12.77 4.98 -3.09
N LEU A 30 13.81 4.35 -3.64
CA LEU A 30 14.26 3.02 -3.17
C LEU A 30 14.62 3.05 -1.69
N ARG A 31 15.46 4.01 -1.27
CA ARG A 31 15.86 4.16 0.15
C ARG A 31 14.66 4.40 1.07
N ALA A 32 13.68 5.19 0.64
CA ALA A 32 12.48 5.45 1.42
C ALA A 32 11.64 4.19 1.62
N ILE A 33 11.50 3.36 0.57
CA ILE A 33 10.76 2.09 0.64
C ILE A 33 11.53 1.03 1.44
N GLU A 34 12.85 0.98 1.31
CA GLU A 34 13.72 0.10 2.11
C GLU A 34 13.60 0.39 3.61
N GLY A 35 13.53 1.68 3.97
CA GLY A 35 13.34 2.16 5.34
C GLY A 35 11.90 2.22 5.83
N ALA A 36 10.93 1.70 5.05
CA ALA A 36 9.53 1.73 5.44
C ALA A 36 9.28 0.92 6.75
N PRO A 37 8.39 1.38 7.63
CA PRO A 37 8.01 0.63 8.82
C PRO A 37 7.22 -0.62 8.45
N GLU A 38 7.17 -1.58 9.37
CA GLU A 38 6.25 -2.72 9.27
C GLU A 38 4.81 -2.22 9.18
N GLU A 39 4.02 -2.79 8.27
CA GLU A 39 2.61 -2.42 8.13
C GLU A 39 1.83 -2.74 9.41
N THR A 40 2.15 -3.87 10.04
CA THR A 40 1.64 -4.23 11.37
C THR A 40 2.82 -4.38 12.33
N PRO A 41 2.93 -3.55 13.39
CA PRO A 41 4.03 -3.61 14.34
C PRO A 41 4.21 -5.01 14.96
N GLY A 42 5.43 -5.54 14.89
CA GLY A 42 5.77 -6.87 15.38
C GLY A 42 5.48 -8.01 14.39
N GLN A 43 5.08 -7.70 13.15
CA GLN A 43 4.82 -8.67 12.09
C GLN A 43 5.75 -8.41 10.89
N PRO A 44 7.06 -8.74 11.00
CA PRO A 44 8.06 -8.43 9.98
C PRO A 44 7.72 -9.14 8.68
N GLY A 45 7.82 -8.50 7.52
CA GLY A 45 7.62 -9.15 6.23
C GLY A 45 6.88 -8.35 5.17
N LEU A 46 6.02 -7.44 5.61
CA LEU A 46 5.36 -6.44 4.78
C LEU A 46 5.60 -5.07 5.41
N TYR A 47 6.19 -4.20 4.62
CA TYR A 47 6.57 -2.84 5.00
C TYR A 47 5.95 -1.89 3.99
N SER A 48 5.42 -0.77 4.46
CA SER A 48 4.69 0.16 3.61
C SER A 48 4.96 1.60 3.99
N LEU A 49 5.13 2.44 2.98
CA LEU A 49 5.24 3.90 3.13
C LEU A 49 4.26 4.56 2.17
N ARG A 50 3.43 5.48 2.68
CA ARG A 50 2.61 6.33 1.82
C ARG A 50 3.50 7.39 1.17
N LEU A 51 3.55 7.38 -0.16
CA LEU A 51 4.32 8.32 -0.97
C LEU A 51 3.48 9.54 -1.37
N SER A 52 2.15 9.41 -1.41
CA SER A 52 1.24 10.53 -1.64
C SER A 52 0.85 11.24 -0.34
N ALA A 53 0.42 12.50 -0.46
CA ALA A 53 -0.45 13.11 0.54
C ALA A 53 -1.76 12.31 0.68
N THR A 54 -2.57 12.65 1.70
CA THR A 54 -3.92 12.09 1.83
C THR A 54 -4.75 12.42 0.60
N SER A 55 -5.18 11.39 -0.12
CA SER A 55 -5.92 11.49 -1.38
C SER A 55 -6.83 10.28 -1.58
N GLU A 56 -7.75 10.38 -2.53
CA GLU A 56 -8.60 9.28 -2.99
C GLU A 56 -7.81 8.21 -3.76
N TYR A 57 -6.61 8.55 -4.23
CA TYR A 57 -5.69 7.63 -4.91
C TYR A 57 -4.39 7.46 -4.14
N PRO A 58 -4.39 6.70 -3.03
CA PRO A 58 -3.16 6.42 -2.29
C PRO A 58 -2.05 5.90 -3.22
N VAL A 59 -0.88 6.54 -3.18
CA VAL A 59 0.34 6.01 -3.78
C VAL A 59 1.20 5.47 -2.65
N ILE A 60 1.52 4.18 -2.69
CA ILE A 60 2.17 3.47 -1.59
C ILE A 60 3.38 2.74 -2.14
N GLY A 61 4.53 2.94 -1.52
CA GLY A 61 5.71 2.12 -1.72
C GLY A 61 5.66 0.91 -0.80
N ILE A 62 5.81 -0.27 -1.36
CA ILE A 62 5.73 -1.54 -0.64
C ILE A 62 7.07 -2.25 -0.72
N ARG A 63 7.50 -2.80 0.41
CA ARG A 63 8.60 -3.74 0.52
C ARG A 63 8.12 -5.04 1.15
N ARG A 64 8.45 -6.16 0.53
CA ARG A 64 8.18 -7.51 1.04
C ARG A 64 9.49 -8.27 1.23
N THR A 65 9.63 -8.97 2.36
CA THR A 65 10.76 -9.89 2.63
C THR A 65 10.31 -11.34 2.84
N ARG A 66 9.01 -11.58 2.77
CA ARG A 66 8.38 -12.91 2.75
C ARG A 66 7.04 -12.85 2.00
N PRO A 67 6.47 -14.01 1.62
CA PRO A 67 5.12 -14.06 1.07
C PRO A 67 4.09 -13.37 1.97
N GLY A 68 3.08 -12.79 1.31
CA GLY A 68 1.95 -12.16 1.97
C GLY A 68 0.78 -13.12 2.17
N ARG A 69 -0.32 -12.58 2.69
CA ARG A 69 -1.64 -13.21 2.58
C ARG A 69 -2.21 -12.94 1.18
N SER A 70 -3.07 -13.83 0.68
CA SER A 70 -3.85 -13.50 -0.51
C SER A 70 -4.88 -12.43 -0.17
N GLU A 71 -5.20 -11.57 -1.13
CA GLU A 71 -6.08 -10.44 -0.91
C GLU A 71 -7.04 -10.20 -2.08
N LEU A 72 -8.21 -9.66 -1.73
CA LEU A 72 -9.19 -9.12 -2.65
C LEU A 72 -9.73 -7.84 -2.01
N HIS A 73 -9.72 -6.75 -2.76
CA HIS A 73 -10.40 -5.52 -2.37
C HIS A 73 -11.40 -5.10 -3.45
N THR A 74 -12.59 -4.69 -3.01
CA THR A 74 -13.74 -4.40 -3.90
C THR A 74 -13.84 -2.92 -4.28
N ASN A 75 -13.14 -2.06 -3.52
CA ASN A 75 -13.23 -0.61 -3.66
C ASN A 75 -12.16 -0.04 -4.57
N PHE A 76 -11.04 -0.73 -4.79
CA PHE A 76 -9.89 -0.18 -5.51
C PHE A 76 -9.44 -1.08 -6.66
N THR A 77 -9.01 -0.47 -7.74
CA THR A 77 -8.11 -1.09 -8.71
C THR A 77 -6.69 -0.79 -8.27
N ASP A 78 -5.84 -1.79 -8.23
CA ASP A 78 -4.43 -1.61 -7.89
C ASP A 78 -3.58 -1.54 -9.17
N VAL A 79 -2.75 -0.52 -9.28
CA VAL A 79 -1.80 -0.35 -10.38
C VAL A 79 -0.39 -0.46 -9.83
N TRP A 80 0.33 -1.51 -10.23
CA TRP A 80 1.63 -1.89 -9.68
C TRP A 80 2.76 -1.57 -10.67
N TYR A 81 3.87 -1.06 -10.15
CA TYR A 81 5.14 -0.95 -10.87
C TYR A 81 6.28 -1.50 -10.02
N VAL A 82 6.98 -2.51 -10.53
CA VAL A 82 8.03 -3.22 -9.79
C VAL A 82 9.35 -2.45 -9.89
N LEU A 83 9.91 -2.12 -8.73
CA LEU A 83 11.15 -1.38 -8.63
C LEU A 83 12.37 -2.31 -8.51
N GLN A 84 12.26 -3.34 -7.69
CA GLN A 84 13.38 -4.21 -7.36
C GLN A 84 12.95 -5.61 -6.90
N GLY A 85 13.71 -6.63 -7.31
CA GLY A 85 13.57 -8.00 -6.85
C GLY A 85 12.67 -8.85 -7.75
N HIS A 86 12.41 -10.08 -7.29
CA HIS A 86 11.65 -11.08 -8.01
C HIS A 86 10.59 -11.70 -7.11
N ALA A 87 9.42 -12.02 -7.67
CA ALA A 87 8.31 -12.59 -6.91
C ALA A 87 7.35 -13.40 -7.78
N THR A 88 6.72 -14.41 -7.18
CA THR A 88 5.63 -15.17 -7.82
C THR A 88 4.29 -14.50 -7.50
N PHE A 89 3.65 -13.95 -8.54
CA PHE A 89 2.39 -13.24 -8.46
C PHE A 89 1.24 -14.08 -9.01
N VAL A 90 0.26 -14.36 -8.16
CA VAL A 90 -0.95 -15.10 -8.48
C VAL A 90 -2.12 -14.13 -8.57
N THR A 91 -2.95 -14.24 -9.61
CA THR A 91 -4.11 -13.35 -9.84
C THR A 91 -5.33 -14.12 -10.33
N GLY A 92 -6.53 -13.59 -10.08
CA GLY A 92 -7.78 -14.25 -10.46
C GLY A 92 -8.13 -15.41 -9.53
N GLY A 93 -8.93 -16.36 -10.01
CA GLY A 93 -9.36 -17.50 -9.20
C GLY A 93 -10.21 -17.10 -7.99
N ALA A 94 -10.03 -17.80 -6.87
CA ALA A 94 -10.74 -17.55 -5.61
C ALA A 94 -9.79 -17.53 -4.41
N VAL A 95 -10.03 -16.61 -3.48
CA VAL A 95 -9.35 -16.57 -2.18
C VAL A 95 -9.76 -17.80 -1.37
N VAL A 96 -8.78 -18.60 -0.94
CA VAL A 96 -9.03 -19.78 -0.09
C VAL A 96 -9.22 -19.33 1.36
N ASP A 97 -10.31 -19.79 1.98
CA ASP A 97 -10.72 -19.46 3.36
C ASP A 97 -10.68 -17.95 3.64
N GLY A 98 -11.22 -17.17 2.71
CA GLY A 98 -11.23 -15.72 2.79
C GLY A 98 -12.01 -15.21 3.99
N ILE A 99 -11.38 -14.32 4.76
CA ILE A 99 -12.00 -13.60 5.88
C ILE A 99 -12.06 -12.13 5.52
N GLU A 100 -13.25 -11.53 5.62
CA GLU A 100 -13.41 -10.09 5.49
C GLU A 100 -12.86 -9.40 6.75
N THR A 101 -11.78 -8.63 6.57
CA THR A 101 -11.10 -7.93 7.66
C THR A 101 -11.60 -6.50 7.85
N GLN A 102 -12.14 -5.91 6.79
CA GLN A 102 -12.81 -4.60 6.75
C GLN A 102 -13.84 -4.63 5.61
N PRO A 103 -14.82 -3.71 5.57
CA PRO A 103 -15.81 -3.69 4.50
C PRO A 103 -15.19 -3.68 3.09
N GLY A 104 -15.39 -4.78 2.37
CA GLY A 104 -14.86 -4.96 1.02
C GLY A 104 -13.38 -5.35 0.94
N GLU A 105 -12.73 -5.66 2.07
CA GLU A 105 -11.34 -6.11 2.20
C GLU A 105 -11.29 -7.56 2.69
N ILE A 106 -10.94 -8.48 1.81
CA ILE A 106 -10.89 -9.92 2.10
C ILE A 106 -9.44 -10.37 2.10
N ARG A 107 -9.07 -11.21 3.07
CA ARG A 107 -7.73 -11.80 3.20
C ARG A 107 -7.82 -13.31 3.41
N GLY A 108 -7.00 -14.08 2.71
CA GLY A 108 -6.90 -15.53 2.84
C GLY A 108 -5.47 -16.00 3.04
N HIS A 109 -5.23 -17.30 2.92
CA HIS A 109 -3.89 -17.88 2.98
C HIS A 109 -3.34 -18.28 1.61
N ALA A 110 -4.21 -18.39 0.59
CA ALA A 110 -3.84 -18.74 -0.78
C ALA A 110 -4.89 -18.24 -1.80
N ILE A 111 -4.58 -18.41 -3.09
CA ILE A 111 -5.53 -18.33 -4.21
C ILE A 111 -5.60 -19.69 -4.88
N SER A 112 -6.82 -20.17 -5.16
CA SER A 112 -7.07 -21.39 -5.95
C SER A 112 -7.53 -21.02 -7.36
N GLY A 113 -7.00 -21.71 -8.36
CA GLY A 113 -7.37 -21.52 -9.78
C GLY A 113 -6.94 -20.18 -10.38
N GLY A 114 -5.92 -19.53 -9.82
CA GLY A 114 -5.38 -18.27 -10.33
C GLY A 114 -4.27 -18.47 -11.37
N ASP A 115 -4.05 -17.43 -12.18
CA ASP A 115 -2.93 -17.34 -13.11
C ASP A 115 -1.66 -16.94 -12.36
N THR A 116 -0.57 -17.65 -12.62
CA THR A 116 0.75 -17.41 -12.02
C THR A 116 1.69 -16.71 -12.99
N ARG A 117 2.38 -15.67 -12.52
CA ARG A 117 3.41 -14.93 -13.27
C ARG A 117 4.61 -14.64 -12.36
N HIS A 118 5.82 -14.69 -12.92
CA HIS A 118 7.02 -14.22 -12.22
C HIS A 118 7.22 -12.73 -12.54
N LEU A 119 7.25 -11.90 -11.50
CA LEU A 119 7.52 -10.48 -11.60
C LEU A 119 9.01 -10.19 -11.40
N LYS A 120 9.51 -9.16 -12.08
CA LYS A 120 10.86 -8.61 -11.95
C LYS A 120 10.87 -7.09 -12.11
N ASN A 121 12.03 -6.47 -11.86
CA ASN A 121 12.24 -5.02 -12.05
C ASN A 121 11.69 -4.52 -13.40
N GLY A 122 10.91 -3.44 -13.36
CA GLY A 122 10.33 -2.81 -14.54
C GLY A 122 9.01 -3.41 -15.01
N ASP A 123 8.58 -4.55 -14.45
CA ASP A 123 7.26 -5.11 -14.74
C ASP A 123 6.14 -4.22 -14.19
N PHE A 124 5.00 -4.26 -14.88
CA PHE A 124 3.81 -3.47 -14.58
C PHE A 124 2.59 -4.38 -14.56
N ALA A 125 1.68 -4.15 -13.62
CA ALA A 125 0.43 -4.88 -13.54
C ALA A 125 -0.73 -3.95 -13.15
N VAL A 126 -1.92 -4.24 -13.65
CA VAL A 126 -3.17 -3.64 -13.20
C VAL A 126 -4.06 -4.77 -12.70
N VAL A 127 -4.51 -4.67 -11.45
CA VAL A 127 -5.43 -5.61 -10.83
C VAL A 127 -6.75 -4.89 -10.60
N PRO A 128 -7.78 -5.15 -11.42
CA PRO A 128 -9.10 -4.56 -11.23
C PRO A 128 -9.68 -4.87 -9.85
N ALA A 129 -10.57 -4.00 -9.38
CA ALA A 129 -11.36 -4.26 -8.18
C ALA A 129 -12.05 -5.63 -8.25
N SER A 130 -12.15 -6.29 -7.09
CA SER A 130 -12.73 -7.63 -6.94
C SER A 130 -11.95 -8.77 -7.62
N VAL A 131 -10.74 -8.52 -8.12
CA VAL A 131 -9.84 -9.59 -8.60
C VAL A 131 -8.89 -10.01 -7.48
N PRO A 132 -8.91 -11.29 -7.04
CA PRO A 132 -7.93 -11.78 -6.08
C PRO A 132 -6.51 -11.63 -6.61
N HIS A 133 -5.58 -11.28 -5.73
CA HIS A 133 -4.16 -11.21 -6.04
C HIS A 133 -3.30 -11.58 -4.83
N TRP A 134 -2.10 -12.09 -5.10
CA TRP A 134 -1.24 -12.64 -4.06
C TRP A 134 0.22 -12.70 -4.51
N ILE A 135 1.12 -12.15 -3.70
CA ILE A 135 2.56 -12.46 -3.78
C ILE A 135 2.81 -13.72 -2.94
N SER A 136 2.82 -14.85 -3.65
CA SER A 136 2.93 -16.20 -3.08
C SER A 136 4.36 -16.62 -2.74
N GLU A 137 5.33 -16.00 -3.41
CA GLU A 137 6.76 -16.26 -3.20
C GLU A 137 7.57 -14.97 -3.39
N ILE A 138 8.63 -14.82 -2.60
CA ILE A 138 9.66 -13.80 -2.80
C ILE A 138 10.93 -14.54 -3.17
N GLU A 139 11.46 -14.25 -4.36
CA GLU A 139 12.70 -14.84 -4.82
C GLU A 139 13.86 -13.94 -4.37
N GLY A 140 14.67 -14.43 -3.44
CA GLY A 140 15.78 -13.69 -2.85
C GLY A 140 15.41 -12.96 -1.56
N LYS A 141 16.08 -11.83 -1.29
CA LYS A 141 15.97 -11.14 0.01
C LYS A 141 14.70 -10.30 0.14
N GLU A 142 14.33 -9.61 -0.93
CA GLU A 142 13.25 -8.63 -0.89
C GLU A 142 12.67 -8.33 -2.28
N PHE A 143 11.43 -7.83 -2.27
CA PHE A 143 10.69 -7.38 -3.45
C PHE A 143 10.06 -6.01 -3.15
N LEU A 144 10.36 -5.02 -3.98
CA LEU A 144 9.91 -3.63 -3.82
C LEU A 144 9.10 -3.20 -5.05
N TYR A 145 7.97 -2.57 -4.80
CA TYR A 145 7.08 -2.07 -5.84
C TYR A 145 6.28 -0.86 -5.35
N ILE A 146 5.78 -0.05 -6.28
CA ILE A 146 4.77 0.96 -6.00
C ILE A 146 3.41 0.38 -6.34
N VAL A 147 2.41 0.66 -5.51
CA VAL A 147 1.00 0.50 -5.85
C VAL A 147 0.29 1.85 -5.82
N VAL A 148 -0.45 2.16 -6.87
CA VAL A 148 -1.45 3.23 -6.88
C VAL A 148 -2.82 2.58 -6.71
N LYS A 149 -3.55 2.95 -5.67
CA LYS A 149 -4.92 2.52 -5.45
C LYS A 149 -5.86 3.48 -6.15
N VAL A 150 -6.57 3.03 -7.18
CA VAL A 150 -7.52 3.84 -7.94
C VAL A 150 -8.95 3.47 -7.52
N PRO A 151 -9.76 4.40 -7.00
CA PRO A 151 -11.14 4.10 -6.63
C PRO A 151 -11.91 3.47 -7.79
N SER A 152 -12.61 2.39 -7.52
CA SER A 152 -13.50 1.77 -8.50
C SER A 152 -14.68 2.70 -8.78
N THR A 153 -15.26 2.61 -9.98
CA THR A 153 -16.42 3.42 -10.37
C THR A 153 -17.62 3.22 -9.43
N THR A 154 -17.69 2.09 -8.73
CA THR A 154 -18.69 1.82 -7.69
C THR A 154 -18.48 2.68 -6.44
N GLN A 155 -17.22 2.97 -6.07
CA GLN A 155 -16.89 3.83 -4.93
C GLN A 155 -17.10 5.31 -5.26
N GLN A 156 -16.84 5.74 -6.50
CA GLN A 156 -17.01 7.15 -6.92
C GLN A 156 -18.48 7.63 -6.96
N ARG A 157 -19.46 6.73 -6.82
CA ARG A 157 -20.91 7.05 -6.89
C ARG A 157 -21.62 7.03 -5.53
N ARG A 158 -20.90 6.82 -4.42
CA ARG A 158 -21.43 6.87 -3.06
C ARG A 158 -20.99 8.15 -2.37
#